data_AF-A0A7S4MXX0-F1
#
_entry.id   AF-A0A7S4MXX0-F1
#
_cell.length_a   1.000
_cell.length_b   1.000
_cell.length_c   1.000
_cell.angle_alpha   90.00
_cell.angle_beta   90.00
_cell.angle_gamma   90.00
#
_symmetry.space_group_name_H-M   'P 1'
#
loop_
_entity.id
_entity.type
_entity.pdbx_description
1 polymer ?
#
loop_
_entity_poly.entity_id
_entity_poly.type
_entity_poly.pdbx_seq_one_letter_code
_entity_poly.pdbx_strand_id
1 'polypeptide(L)'
;GAWSRRDFNAFVRGCEMFGRHDLTNVTQEVEGKSEREVAKYASVFFKRYRELKDWEKIMRRIENGEQKIQRRAEISNYLSKKVTRTKNPWVQLRIDYGGDRPGKGYSEEIDRFLVCMTNQLGFGRWEELRSEVRQSWLFRFDWFLKTRTAQELARRVDLLAQCIEKEIQEQEAEEAAEAKRKKGKGAAPPKAGSKRPMEGGEASASKKKK
;
A
#
# COMPACT_ATOMS: atom_id res chain seq x y z
N GLY A 1 17.71 -15.82 -34.58
CA GLY A 1 17.34 -15.06 -35.80
C GLY A 1 17.52 -13.57 -35.58
N ALA A 2 17.51 -12.77 -36.65
CA ALA A 2 17.67 -11.32 -36.58
C ALA A 2 16.54 -10.67 -35.74
N TRP A 3 16.87 -9.59 -35.02
CA TRP A 3 15.92 -8.77 -34.26
C TRP A 3 15.38 -7.67 -35.16
N SER A 4 14.06 -7.62 -35.33
CA SER A 4 13.39 -6.60 -36.12
C SER A 4 13.09 -5.34 -35.29
N ARG A 5 12.73 -4.23 -35.95
CA ARG A 5 12.24 -3.03 -35.27
C ARG A 5 10.93 -3.29 -34.51
N ARG A 6 10.10 -4.23 -34.99
CA ARG A 6 8.87 -4.66 -34.32
C ARG A 6 9.22 -5.38 -33.01
N ASP A 7 10.16 -6.31 -33.06
CA ASP A 7 10.62 -7.09 -31.89
C ASP A 7 11.20 -6.16 -30.82
N PHE A 8 11.98 -5.15 -31.23
CA PHE A 8 12.48 -4.11 -30.33
C PHE A 8 11.34 -3.37 -29.62
N ASN A 9 10.35 -2.89 -30.38
CA ASN A 9 9.24 -2.12 -29.81
C ASN A 9 8.38 -2.98 -28.88
N ALA A 10 8.16 -4.26 -29.23
CA ALA A 10 7.48 -5.24 -28.41
C ALA A 10 8.25 -5.52 -27.11
N PHE A 11 9.57 -5.69 -27.19
CA PHE A 11 10.43 -5.87 -26.02
C PHE A 11 10.36 -4.69 -25.05
N VAL A 12 10.47 -3.45 -25.56
CA VAL A 12 10.36 -2.23 -24.73
C VAL A 12 8.97 -2.13 -24.09
N ARG A 13 7.90 -2.44 -24.84
CA ARG A 13 6.53 -2.48 -24.31
C ARG A 13 6.38 -3.55 -23.22
N GLY A 14 6.92 -4.74 -23.43
CA GLY A 14 6.92 -5.80 -22.42
C GLY A 14 7.62 -5.35 -21.13
N CYS A 15 8.80 -4.73 -21.26
CA CYS A 15 9.53 -4.18 -20.11
C CYS A 15 8.73 -3.11 -19.36
N GLU A 16 7.97 -2.27 -20.08
CA GLU A 16 7.10 -1.26 -19.46
C GLU A 16 5.91 -1.89 -18.70
N MET A 17 5.31 -2.97 -19.21
CA MET A 17 4.10 -3.58 -18.63
C MET A 17 4.39 -4.56 -17.49
N PHE A 18 5.51 -5.27 -17.55
CA PHE A 18 5.85 -6.34 -16.61
C PHE A 18 7.14 -6.07 -15.80
N GLY A 19 7.92 -5.07 -16.21
CA GLY A 19 9.22 -4.76 -15.64
C GLY A 19 10.36 -5.51 -16.33
N ARG A 20 11.57 -4.97 -16.25
CA ARG A 20 12.75 -5.51 -16.95
C ARG A 20 13.22 -6.88 -16.46
N HIS A 21 12.74 -7.32 -15.29
CA HIS A 21 13.16 -8.56 -14.64
C HIS A 21 12.20 -9.73 -14.90
N ASP A 22 10.95 -9.47 -15.26
CA ASP A 22 9.94 -10.50 -15.55
C ASP A 22 10.03 -10.94 -17.02
N LEU A 23 11.15 -11.57 -17.36
CA LEU A 23 11.45 -11.96 -18.75
C LEU A 23 10.45 -12.98 -19.30
N THR A 24 9.82 -13.77 -18.43
CA THR A 24 8.79 -14.73 -18.82
C THR A 24 7.58 -14.02 -19.42
N ASN A 25 7.05 -13.00 -18.75
CA ASN A 25 5.93 -12.22 -19.28
C ASN A 25 6.35 -11.28 -20.43
N VAL A 26 7.57 -10.70 -20.37
CA VAL A 26 8.11 -9.92 -21.50
C VAL A 26 8.19 -10.77 -22.78
N THR A 27 8.54 -12.05 -22.66
CA THR A 27 8.62 -12.96 -23.81
C THR A 27 7.27 -13.17 -24.49
N GLN A 28 6.17 -13.17 -23.72
CA GLN A 28 4.82 -13.32 -24.28
C GLN A 28 4.44 -12.14 -25.19
N GLU A 29 5.01 -10.95 -24.98
CA GLU A 29 4.82 -9.79 -25.86
C GLU A 29 5.70 -9.84 -27.12
N VAL A 30 6.81 -10.57 -27.09
CA VAL A 30 7.76 -10.66 -28.20
C VAL A 30 7.47 -11.91 -29.04
N GLU A 31 6.51 -11.78 -29.94
CA GLU A 31 6.09 -12.85 -30.84
C GLU A 31 7.27 -13.50 -31.60
N GLY A 32 7.31 -14.83 -31.61
CA GLY A 32 8.28 -15.60 -32.39
C GLY A 32 9.70 -15.63 -31.80
N LYS A 33 9.92 -15.17 -30.57
CA LYS A 33 11.18 -15.31 -29.84
C LYS A 33 11.01 -16.22 -28.63
N SER A 34 12.02 -17.06 -28.38
CA SER A 34 12.06 -17.85 -27.15
C SER A 34 12.53 -17.01 -25.96
N GLU A 35 12.18 -17.43 -24.74
CA GLU A 35 12.61 -16.76 -23.50
C GLU A 35 14.15 -16.65 -23.41
N ARG A 36 14.87 -17.68 -23.88
CA ARG A 36 16.34 -17.65 -23.95
C ARG A 36 16.87 -16.59 -24.91
N GLU A 37 16.21 -16.36 -26.04
CA GLU A 37 16.59 -15.31 -26.99
C GLU A 37 16.29 -13.92 -26.42
N VAL A 38 15.13 -13.75 -25.78
CA VAL A 38 14.73 -12.51 -25.10
C VAL A 38 15.68 -12.19 -23.95
N ALA A 39 16.06 -13.17 -23.13
CA ALA A 39 17.02 -12.98 -22.03
C ALA A 39 18.41 -12.56 -22.54
N LYS A 40 18.91 -13.22 -23.60
CA LYS A 40 20.17 -12.82 -24.24
C LYS A 40 20.09 -11.38 -24.75
N TYR A 41 19.00 -11.04 -25.44
CA TYR A 41 18.79 -9.69 -25.97
C TYR A 41 18.71 -8.63 -24.87
N ALA A 42 17.90 -8.88 -23.83
CA ALA A 42 17.76 -8.00 -22.67
C ALA A 42 19.12 -7.71 -22.02
N SER A 43 19.95 -8.74 -21.84
CA SER A 43 21.29 -8.58 -21.25
C SER A 43 22.21 -7.66 -22.05
N VAL A 44 22.13 -7.68 -23.39
CA VAL A 44 22.92 -6.81 -24.27
C VAL A 44 22.30 -5.43 -24.34
N PHE A 45 20.97 -5.34 -24.46
CA PHE A 45 20.21 -4.10 -24.47
C PHE A 45 20.53 -3.27 -23.22
N PHE A 46 20.37 -3.80 -22.01
CA PHE A 46 20.63 -3.03 -20.79
C PHE A 46 22.12 -2.72 -20.54
N LYS A 47 23.04 -3.39 -21.22
CA LYS A 47 24.48 -3.02 -21.20
C LYS A 47 24.82 -1.91 -22.19
N ARG A 48 24.15 -1.87 -23.34
CA ARG A 48 24.51 -1.01 -24.49
C ARG A 48 23.41 -0.05 -24.95
N TYR A 49 22.34 0.12 -24.17
CA TYR A 49 21.17 0.92 -24.55
C TYR A 49 21.52 2.36 -24.93
N ARG A 50 22.60 2.94 -24.37
CA ARG A 50 23.09 4.29 -24.66
C ARG A 50 23.58 4.50 -26.10
N GLU A 51 23.83 3.43 -26.85
CA GLU A 51 24.18 3.51 -28.27
C GLU A 51 22.95 3.83 -29.15
N LEU A 52 21.73 3.70 -28.61
CA LEU A 52 20.50 4.04 -29.32
C LEU A 52 20.27 5.55 -29.32
N LYS A 53 19.88 6.13 -30.46
CA LYS A 53 19.61 7.57 -30.59
C LYS A 53 18.63 8.13 -29.55
N ASP A 54 17.57 7.39 -29.24
CA ASP A 54 16.47 7.82 -28.35
C ASP A 54 16.48 7.10 -26.99
N TRP A 55 17.65 6.66 -26.52
CA TRP A 55 17.76 5.79 -25.35
C TRP A 55 17.15 6.38 -24.07
N GLU A 56 17.27 7.71 -23.86
CA GLU A 56 16.72 8.38 -22.67
C GLU A 56 15.20 8.24 -22.59
N LYS A 57 14.52 8.41 -23.73
CA LYS A 57 13.06 8.30 -23.82
C LYS A 57 12.62 6.86 -23.59
N ILE A 58 13.37 5.90 -24.13
CA ILE A 58 13.09 4.47 -23.97
C ILE A 58 13.25 4.06 -22.50
N MET A 59 14.37 4.42 -21.86
CA MET A 59 14.62 4.09 -20.46
C MET A 59 13.63 4.75 -19.52
N ARG A 60 13.32 6.04 -19.71
CA ARG A 60 12.30 6.74 -18.91
C ARG A 60 10.94 6.05 -19.01
N ARG A 61 10.57 5.55 -20.18
CA ARG A 61 9.32 4.81 -20.38
C ARG A 61 9.30 3.49 -19.60
N ILE A 62 10.40 2.73 -19.64
CA ILE A 62 10.54 1.48 -18.86
C ILE A 62 10.49 1.77 -17.36
N GLU A 63 11.26 2.75 -16.89
CA GLU A 63 11.33 3.13 -15.47
C GLU A 63 9.97 3.64 -14.95
N ASN A 64 9.25 4.45 -15.73
CA ASN A 64 7.90 4.88 -15.38
C ASN A 64 6.91 3.72 -15.33
N GLY A 65 7.06 2.72 -16.21
CA GLY A 65 6.27 1.48 -16.18
C GLY A 65 6.52 0.71 -14.89
N GLU A 66 7.79 0.51 -14.55
CA GLU A 66 8.22 -0.17 -13.32
C GLU A 66 7.73 0.55 -12.05
N GLN A 67 7.82 1.88 -12.00
CA GLN A 67 7.25 2.66 -10.90
C GLN A 67 5.75 2.45 -10.73
N LYS A 68 4.99 2.34 -11.84
CA LYS A 68 3.55 2.04 -11.78
C LYS A 68 3.27 0.63 -11.28
N ILE A 69 4.06 -0.36 -11.73
CA ILE A 69 3.94 -1.75 -11.27
C ILE A 69 4.21 -1.83 -9.78
N GLN A 70 5.31 -1.21 -9.33
CA GLN A 70 5.70 -1.14 -7.93
C GLN A 70 4.61 -0.45 -7.10
N ARG A 71 4.12 0.71 -7.55
CA ARG A 71 3.04 1.43 -6.87
C ARG A 71 1.76 0.62 -6.74
N ARG A 72 1.38 -0.12 -7.80
CA ARG A 72 0.23 -1.04 -7.75
C ARG A 72 0.41 -2.13 -6.71
N ALA A 73 1.61 -2.73 -6.63
CA ALA A 73 1.92 -3.77 -5.65
C ALA A 73 1.87 -3.21 -4.21
N GLU A 74 2.40 -2.01 -3.98
CA GLU A 74 2.35 -1.33 -2.69
C GLU A 74 0.91 -1.06 -2.24
N ILE A 75 0.08 -0.49 -3.13
CA ILE A 75 -1.33 -0.24 -2.81
C ILE A 75 -2.04 -1.56 -2.48
N SER A 76 -1.83 -2.60 -3.29
CA SER A 76 -2.42 -3.92 -3.02
C SER A 76 -2.01 -4.47 -1.64
N ASN A 77 -0.76 -4.24 -1.22
CA ASN A 77 -0.28 -4.62 0.10
C ASN A 77 -0.95 -3.82 1.22
N TYR A 78 -1.07 -2.49 1.08
CA TYR A 78 -1.76 -1.65 2.06
C TYR A 78 -3.24 -2.03 2.22
N LEU A 79 -3.95 -2.27 1.12
CA LEU A 79 -5.34 -2.75 1.17
C LEU A 79 -5.43 -4.10 1.89
N SER A 80 -4.54 -5.04 1.56
CA SER A 80 -4.50 -6.37 2.19
C SER A 80 -4.20 -6.30 3.70
N LYS A 81 -3.21 -5.48 4.11
CA LYS A 81 -2.90 -5.22 5.52
C LYS A 81 -4.13 -4.68 6.26
N LYS A 82 -4.80 -3.68 5.70
CA LYS A 82 -5.99 -3.06 6.30
C LYS A 82 -7.15 -4.05 6.47
N VAL A 83 -7.42 -4.84 5.43
CA VAL A 83 -8.47 -5.86 5.43
C VAL A 83 -8.15 -6.95 6.46
N THR A 84 -6.93 -7.48 6.46
CA THR A 84 -6.50 -8.59 7.33
C THR A 84 -6.47 -8.20 8.81
N ARG A 85 -6.12 -6.94 9.13
CA ARG A 85 -6.15 -6.41 10.50
C ARG A 85 -7.57 -6.33 11.08
N THR A 86 -8.60 -6.35 10.23
CA THR A 86 -9.99 -6.22 10.64
C THR A 86 -10.67 -7.59 10.69
N LYS A 87 -11.23 -7.99 11.83
CA LYS A 87 -11.88 -9.32 12.00
C LYS A 87 -13.03 -9.55 11.03
N ASN A 88 -13.90 -8.55 10.84
CA ASN A 88 -14.98 -8.60 9.86
C ASN A 88 -14.90 -7.35 8.95
N PRO A 89 -14.08 -7.40 7.88
CA PRO A 89 -13.77 -6.21 7.09
C PRO A 89 -15.00 -5.65 6.38
N TRP A 90 -15.91 -6.50 5.92
CA TRP A 90 -17.15 -6.10 5.23
C TRP A 90 -18.15 -5.32 6.09
N VAL A 91 -18.01 -5.36 7.42
CA VAL A 91 -18.91 -4.66 8.35
C VAL A 91 -18.16 -3.62 9.18
N GLN A 92 -16.90 -3.89 9.54
CA GLN A 92 -16.16 -3.13 10.56
C GLN A 92 -14.96 -2.33 10.04
N LEU A 93 -14.49 -2.55 8.79
CA LEU A 93 -13.36 -1.77 8.24
C LEU A 93 -13.69 -0.29 8.09
N ARG A 94 -13.10 0.55 8.94
CA ARG A 94 -13.21 2.01 8.86
C ARG A 94 -11.97 2.59 8.19
N ILE A 95 -12.16 3.66 7.44
CA ILE A 95 -11.08 4.40 6.77
C ILE A 95 -10.97 5.75 7.47
N ASP A 96 -9.76 6.11 7.88
CA ASP A 96 -9.50 7.47 8.35
C ASP A 96 -9.29 8.40 7.15
N TYR A 97 -10.14 9.41 7.01
CA TYR A 97 -10.08 10.37 5.91
C TYR A 97 -9.16 11.57 6.23
N GLY A 98 -8.67 11.70 7.48
CA GLY A 98 -7.87 12.84 7.93
C GLY A 98 -8.67 14.16 8.04
N GLY A 99 -10.00 14.07 8.12
CA GLY A 99 -10.92 15.19 8.10
C GLY A 99 -12.29 14.80 7.52
N ASP A 100 -12.94 15.75 6.83
CA ASP A 100 -14.22 15.49 6.17
C ASP A 100 -14.08 14.47 5.04
N ARG A 101 -15.05 13.55 4.94
CA ARG A 101 -15.06 12.55 3.87
C ARG A 101 -15.17 13.24 2.51
N PRO A 102 -14.20 13.07 1.62
CA PRO A 102 -14.27 13.67 0.29
C PRO A 102 -15.32 12.94 -0.56
N GLY A 103 -16.04 13.68 -1.41
CA GLY A 103 -16.94 13.11 -2.44
C GLY A 103 -18.38 12.88 -1.97
N LYS A 104 -19.31 13.65 -2.56
CA LYS A 104 -20.75 13.50 -2.34
C LYS A 104 -21.24 12.16 -2.92
N GLY A 105 -22.06 11.44 -2.17
CA GLY A 105 -22.67 10.16 -2.59
C GLY A 105 -21.89 8.90 -2.21
N TYR A 106 -20.65 9.02 -1.74
CA TYR A 106 -19.90 7.88 -1.21
C TYR A 106 -20.12 7.74 0.31
N SER A 107 -20.88 6.71 0.71
CA SER A 107 -21.07 6.36 2.11
C SER A 107 -19.88 5.53 2.64
N GLU A 108 -19.79 5.38 3.96
CA GLU A 108 -18.76 4.53 4.58
C GLU A 108 -18.92 3.07 4.15
N GLU A 109 -20.17 2.63 3.95
CA GLU A 109 -20.50 1.29 3.48
C GLU A 109 -20.02 1.06 2.04
N ILE A 110 -20.21 2.05 1.16
CA ILE A 110 -19.71 1.99 -0.22
C ILE A 110 -18.19 1.93 -0.21
N ASP A 111 -17.51 2.83 0.51
CA ASP A 111 -16.04 2.85 0.54
C ASP A 111 -15.46 1.55 1.09
N ARG A 112 -16.05 1.01 2.16
CA ARG A 112 -15.69 -0.28 2.74
C ARG A 112 -15.82 -1.41 1.73
N PHE A 113 -16.95 -1.46 1.02
CA PHE A 113 -17.17 -2.44 -0.03
C PHE A 113 -16.13 -2.31 -1.14
N LEU A 114 -15.85 -1.10 -1.63
CA LEU A 114 -14.86 -0.87 -2.69
C LEU A 114 -13.47 -1.34 -2.28
N VAL A 115 -13.04 -1.07 -1.04
CA VAL A 115 -11.75 -1.53 -0.50
C VAL A 115 -11.71 -3.06 -0.39
N CYS A 116 -12.72 -3.67 0.23
CA CYS A 116 -12.75 -5.12 0.43
C CYS A 116 -12.82 -5.86 -0.91
N MET A 117 -13.68 -5.41 -1.81
CA MET A 117 -13.86 -6.03 -3.12
C MET A 117 -12.63 -5.83 -4.02
N THR A 118 -11.98 -4.66 -3.98
CA THR A 118 -10.71 -4.46 -4.70
C THR A 118 -9.62 -5.37 -4.17
N ASN A 119 -9.54 -5.58 -2.85
CA ASN A 119 -8.58 -6.52 -2.27
C ASN A 119 -8.85 -7.97 -2.70
N GLN A 120 -10.12 -8.36 -2.80
CA GLN A 120 -10.51 -9.71 -3.23
C GLN A 120 -10.25 -9.96 -4.72
N LEU A 121 -10.57 -9.01 -5.59
CA LEU A 121 -10.35 -9.14 -7.05
C LEU A 121 -8.88 -8.92 -7.43
N GLY A 122 -8.19 -8.03 -6.72
CA GLY A 122 -6.88 -7.51 -7.05
C GLY A 122 -6.96 -6.09 -7.63
N PHE A 123 -5.99 -5.27 -7.24
CA PHE A 123 -5.93 -3.86 -7.65
C PHE A 123 -5.77 -3.71 -9.16
N GLY A 124 -6.54 -2.82 -9.78
CA GLY A 124 -6.51 -2.56 -11.22
C GLY A 124 -7.62 -3.26 -12.02
N ARG A 125 -8.36 -4.19 -11.40
CA ARG A 125 -9.45 -4.93 -12.06
C ARG A 125 -10.78 -4.17 -12.03
N TRP A 126 -10.77 -2.97 -12.60
CA TRP A 126 -11.86 -2.02 -12.43
C TRP A 126 -13.17 -2.41 -13.11
N GLU A 127 -13.13 -3.15 -14.23
CA GLU A 127 -14.35 -3.65 -14.87
C GLU A 127 -14.99 -4.80 -14.07
N GLU A 128 -14.18 -5.68 -13.47
CA GLU A 128 -14.66 -6.71 -12.55
C GLU A 128 -15.28 -6.05 -11.31
N LEU A 129 -14.61 -5.06 -10.70
CA LEU A 129 -15.15 -4.30 -9.58
C LEU A 129 -16.48 -3.63 -9.92
N ARG A 130 -16.58 -3.02 -11.10
CA ARG A 130 -17.82 -2.40 -11.58
C ARG A 130 -18.94 -3.42 -11.76
N SER A 131 -18.62 -4.61 -12.25
CA SER A 131 -19.57 -5.71 -12.38
C SER A 131 -20.10 -6.13 -11.00
N GLU A 132 -19.22 -6.34 -10.03
CA GLU A 132 -19.57 -6.69 -8.65
C GLU A 132 -20.47 -5.63 -7.99
N VAL A 133 -20.13 -4.35 -8.15
CA VAL A 133 -20.95 -3.23 -7.67
C VAL A 133 -22.38 -3.30 -8.24
N ARG A 134 -22.54 -3.62 -9.52
CA ARG A 134 -23.85 -3.67 -10.17
C ARG A 134 -24.67 -4.88 -9.74
N GLN A 135 -24.02 -6.02 -9.52
CA GLN A 135 -24.66 -7.28 -9.16
C GLN A 135 -24.98 -7.37 -7.66
N SER A 136 -24.23 -6.64 -6.82
CA SER A 136 -24.43 -6.63 -5.37
C SER A 136 -25.85 -6.21 -4.98
N TRP A 137 -26.51 -7.05 -4.19
CA TRP A 137 -27.82 -6.76 -3.62
C TRP A 137 -27.78 -5.58 -2.62
N LEU A 138 -26.65 -5.39 -1.93
CA LEU A 138 -26.46 -4.27 -0.99
C LEU A 138 -26.73 -2.91 -1.65
N PHE A 139 -26.40 -2.80 -2.94
CA PHE A 139 -26.56 -1.56 -3.71
C PHE A 139 -27.75 -1.61 -4.67
N ARG A 140 -28.72 -2.52 -4.47
CA ARG A 140 -29.89 -2.71 -5.36
C ARG A 140 -30.61 -1.42 -5.71
N PHE A 141 -30.70 -0.49 -4.76
CA PHE A 141 -31.37 0.82 -4.88
C PHE A 141 -30.41 2.00 -4.96
N ASP A 142 -29.10 1.78 -4.90
CA ASP A 142 -28.11 2.84 -5.00
C ASP A 142 -27.81 3.16 -6.48
N TRP A 143 -28.61 4.07 -7.03
CA TRP A 143 -28.45 4.52 -8.41
C TRP A 143 -27.14 5.30 -8.63
N PHE A 144 -26.68 6.05 -7.62
CA PHE A 144 -25.44 6.80 -7.72
C PHE A 144 -24.26 5.86 -7.98
N LEU A 145 -24.14 4.80 -7.17
CA LEU A 145 -23.07 3.83 -7.30
C LEU A 145 -23.21 3.01 -8.59
N LYS A 146 -24.43 2.58 -8.95
CA LYS A 146 -24.69 1.80 -10.19
C LYS A 146 -24.35 2.53 -11.48
N THR A 147 -24.42 3.87 -11.48
CA THR A 147 -24.07 4.68 -12.67
C THR A 147 -22.57 4.94 -12.81
N ARG A 148 -21.74 4.59 -11.82
CA ARG A 148 -20.29 4.83 -11.91
C ARG A 148 -19.65 3.99 -13.01
N THR A 149 -18.70 4.61 -13.69
CA THR A 149 -17.80 3.95 -14.64
C THR A 149 -16.64 3.29 -13.89
N ALA A 150 -15.97 2.32 -14.53
CA ALA A 150 -14.79 1.68 -13.97
C ALA A 150 -13.70 2.69 -13.59
N GLN A 151 -13.52 3.74 -14.40
CA GLN A 151 -12.55 4.80 -14.13
C GLN A 151 -12.92 5.71 -12.95
N GLU A 152 -14.21 5.95 -12.72
CA GLU A 152 -14.65 6.69 -11.53
C GLU A 152 -14.48 5.88 -10.26
N LEU A 153 -14.77 4.57 -10.30
CA LEU A 153 -14.50 3.66 -9.19
C LEU A 153 -12.98 3.56 -8.93
N ALA A 154 -12.16 3.47 -9.97
CA ALA A 154 -10.71 3.49 -9.85
C ALA A 154 -10.21 4.73 -9.11
N ARG A 155 -10.65 5.93 -9.53
CA ARG A 155 -10.30 7.19 -8.85
C ARG A 155 -10.75 7.22 -7.39
N ARG A 156 -11.92 6.64 -7.09
CA ARG A 156 -12.39 6.55 -5.70
C ARG A 156 -11.47 5.65 -4.90
N VAL A 157 -11.15 4.46 -5.40
CA VAL A 157 -10.25 3.50 -4.75
C VAL A 157 -8.84 4.08 -4.57
N ASP A 158 -8.32 4.83 -5.54
CA ASP A 158 -7.01 5.52 -5.43
C ASP A 158 -6.99 6.51 -4.26
N LEU A 159 -8.07 7.26 -4.06
CA LEU A 159 -8.20 8.16 -2.91
C LEU A 159 -8.22 7.35 -1.61
N LEU A 160 -9.05 6.31 -1.53
CA LEU A 160 -9.16 5.46 -0.33
C LEU A 160 -7.82 4.78 0.00
N ALA A 161 -7.08 4.36 -1.02
CA ALA A 161 -5.75 3.78 -0.87
C ALA A 161 -4.76 4.78 -0.27
N GLN A 162 -4.78 6.05 -0.68
CA GLN A 162 -3.94 7.10 -0.09
C GLN A 162 -4.28 7.35 1.39
N CYS A 163 -5.57 7.34 1.74
CA CYS A 163 -6.00 7.43 3.14
C CYS A 163 -5.46 6.26 3.96
N ILE A 164 -5.64 5.03 3.47
CA ILE A 164 -5.17 3.82 4.14
C ILE A 164 -3.64 3.77 4.24
N GLU A 165 -2.92 4.20 3.20
CA GLU A 165 -1.45 4.28 3.22
C GLU A 165 -0.96 5.22 4.34
N LYS A 166 -1.51 6.43 4.43
CA LYS A 166 -1.17 7.37 5.50
C LYS A 166 -1.48 6.78 6.88
N GLU A 167 -2.66 6.21 7.04
CA GLU A 167 -3.08 5.59 8.30
C GLU A 167 -2.12 4.47 8.74
N ILE A 168 -1.70 3.60 7.81
CA ILE A 168 -0.75 2.52 8.10
C ILE A 168 0.63 3.07 8.44
N GLN A 169 1.12 4.08 7.71
CA GLN A 169 2.42 4.70 7.98
C GLN A 169 2.46 5.38 9.35
N GLU A 170 1.39 6.05 9.76
CA GLU A 170 1.26 6.67 11.07
C GLU A 170 1.25 5.61 12.19
N GLN A 171 0.50 4.51 12.00
CA GLN A 171 0.49 3.38 12.93
C GLN A 171 1.88 2.72 13.08
N GLU A 172 2.56 2.45 11.96
CA GLU A 172 3.90 1.85 11.96
C GLU A 172 4.92 2.79 12.65
N ALA A 173 4.80 4.11 12.46
CA ALA A 173 5.65 5.10 13.12
C ALA A 173 5.40 5.19 14.64
N GLU A 174 4.14 5.16 15.07
CA GLU A 174 3.76 5.17 16.48
C GLU A 174 4.23 3.90 17.21
N GLU A 175 4.03 2.73 16.60
CA GLU A 175 4.50 1.44 17.12
C GLU A 175 6.04 1.42 17.27
N ALA A 176 6.77 1.96 16.28
CA ALA A 176 8.22 2.09 16.35
C ALA A 176 8.68 3.05 17.46
N ALA A 177 7.98 4.17 17.66
CA ALA A 177 8.28 5.12 18.73
C ALA A 177 8.01 4.51 20.12
N GLU A 178 6.92 3.77 20.28
CA GLU A 178 6.59 3.08 21.54
C GLU A 178 7.60 1.98 21.87
N ALA A 179 8.03 1.20 20.86
CA ALA A 179 9.06 0.18 21.02
C ALA A 179 10.40 0.78 21.49
N LYS A 180 10.80 1.94 20.95
CA LYS A 180 11.99 2.68 21.39
C LYS A 180 11.85 3.19 22.83
N ARG A 181 10.68 3.70 23.21
CA ARG A 181 10.38 4.15 24.59
C ARG A 181 10.45 3.01 25.60
N LYS A 182 9.95 1.81 25.25
CA LYS A 182 10.02 0.62 26.11
C LYS A 182 11.45 0.12 26.30
N LYS A 183 12.29 0.17 25.26
CA LYS A 183 13.73 -0.17 25.38
C LYS A 183 14.54 0.84 26.22
N GLY A 184 14.18 2.12 26.19
CA GLY A 184 14.86 3.16 27.00
C GLY A 184 14.55 3.13 28.50
N LYS A 185 13.43 2.54 28.92
CA LYS A 185 13.04 2.43 30.34
C LYS A 185 13.62 1.21 31.07
N GLY A 186 14.38 0.34 30.38
CA GLY A 186 15.01 -0.86 30.96
C GLY A 186 16.37 -0.65 31.63
N ALA A 187 16.87 0.59 31.73
CA ALA A 187 18.21 0.91 32.23
C ALA A 187 18.23 1.84 33.45
N ALA A 188 17.30 1.66 34.40
CA ALA A 188 17.42 2.26 35.73
C ALA A 188 17.75 1.15 36.75
N PRO A 189 18.93 1.15 37.40
CA PRO A 189 19.25 0.15 38.41
C PRO A 189 18.38 0.40 39.65
N PRO A 190 17.90 -0.64 40.35
CA PRO A 190 17.19 -0.47 41.60
C PRO A 190 18.17 0.05 42.65
N LYS A 191 17.94 1.26 43.18
CA LYS A 191 18.69 1.74 44.34
C LYS A 191 18.31 0.89 45.56
N ALA A 192 19.19 -0.06 45.88
CA ALA A 192 19.20 -0.79 47.13
C ALA A 192 19.44 0.15 48.33
N GLY A 193 18.91 -0.27 49.47
CA GLY A 193 18.64 0.54 50.66
C GLY A 193 19.78 1.34 51.27
N SER A 194 19.40 2.37 52.03
CA SER A 194 20.22 2.89 53.13
C SER A 194 19.35 3.19 54.35
N LYS A 195 19.41 2.24 55.28
CA LYS A 195 19.40 2.32 56.76
C LYS A 195 18.64 3.47 57.46
N ARG A 196 17.65 3.04 58.26
CA ARG A 196 17.15 3.71 59.48
C ARG A 196 18.29 4.00 60.47
N PRO A 197 18.12 5.02 61.33
CA PRO A 197 18.44 4.90 62.74
C PRO A 197 17.18 4.86 63.61
N MET A 198 17.28 4.12 64.71
CA MET A 198 16.34 4.04 65.84
C MET A 198 16.76 4.98 66.97
N GLU A 199 15.88 5.08 67.98
CA GLU A 199 15.91 5.85 69.25
C GLU A 199 15.34 7.27 69.16
N GLY A 200 14.44 7.72 70.00
CA GLY A 200 13.90 7.22 71.28
C GLY A 200 13.55 8.46 72.14
N GLY A 201 12.46 8.41 72.93
CA GLY A 201 12.25 9.34 74.05
C GLY A 201 11.08 10.34 73.96
N GLU A 202 9.96 9.92 74.54
CA GLU A 202 9.08 10.63 75.49
C GLU A 202 8.58 12.09 75.30
N ALA A 203 7.23 12.15 75.21
CA ALA A 203 6.29 12.80 76.15
C ALA A 203 5.96 14.32 76.09
N SER A 204 4.63 14.53 76.19
CA SER A 204 3.88 15.68 76.72
C SER A 204 3.73 16.90 75.82
N ALA A 205 2.71 17.75 75.92
CA ALA A 205 1.29 17.65 76.21
C ALA A 205 0.73 19.06 75.91
N SER A 206 -0.57 19.14 75.61
CA SER A 206 -1.46 20.28 75.90
C SER A 206 -1.56 21.50 74.95
N LYS A 207 -2.85 21.75 74.63
CA LYS A 207 -3.59 23.03 74.52
C LYS A 207 -3.37 23.89 73.27
N LYS A 208 -4.37 24.11 72.40
CA LYS A 208 -5.73 24.74 72.52
C LYS A 208 -5.69 26.25 72.30
N LYS A 209 -6.55 26.71 71.35
CA LYS A 209 -6.97 28.09 71.01
C LYS A 209 -5.88 28.94 70.33
N LYS A 210 -6.21 29.71 69.28
CA LYS A 210 -7.40 30.54 69.07
C LYS A 210 -7.69 30.68 67.58
#